data_AF-A0A420A1S2-F1
#
_entry.id   AF-A0A420A1S2-F1
#
_cell.length_a   1.000
_cell.length_b   1.000
_cell.length_c   1.000
_cell.angle_alpha   90.00
_cell.angle_beta   90.00
_cell.angle_gamma   90.00
#
_symmetry.space_group_name_H-M   'P 1'
#
loop_
_entity.id
_entity.type
_entity.pdbx_description
1 polymer ?
#
loop_
_entity_poly.entity_id
_entity_poly.type
_entity_poly.pdbx_seq_one_letter_code
_entity_poly.pdbx_strand_id
1 'polypeptide(L)'
;MKTQPLLLAIFAAAAFWNVDAQAAQPDYAYSTTVHLSDGKALQCAVNEPLSAVSNASTSLTRREKTEAEVLATRRLRLASGPTSDYPSPYTAPNVTCAAAG
;
A
#
# COMPACT_ATOMS: atom_id res chain seq x y z
N MET A 1 36.37 -36.11 51.00
CA MET A 1 35.81 -36.54 49.70
C MET A 1 34.57 -35.70 49.44
N LYS A 2 34.53 -35.00 48.30
CA LYS A 2 33.65 -33.85 48.03
C LYS A 2 32.52 -34.28 47.10
N THR A 3 31.27 -34.12 47.54
CA THR A 3 30.07 -34.37 46.74
C THR A 3 29.32 -33.06 46.51
N GLN A 4 29.23 -32.64 45.25
CA GLN A 4 28.23 -31.69 44.77
C GLN A 4 27.00 -32.45 44.28
N PRO A 5 25.81 -31.83 44.36
CA PRO A 5 25.04 -31.74 43.12
C PRO A 5 24.32 -30.40 42.92
N LEU A 6 24.52 -29.89 41.70
CA LEU A 6 23.62 -29.19 40.78
C LEU A 6 22.14 -28.97 41.18
N LEU A 7 21.64 -27.73 41.06
CA LEU A 7 20.22 -27.35 40.91
C LEU A 7 20.16 -26.00 40.15
N LEU A 8 20.11 -26.01 38.82
CA LEU A 8 18.94 -25.92 37.91
C LEU A 8 18.31 -24.52 37.77
N ALA A 9 18.39 -24.04 36.52
CA ALA A 9 18.05 -22.71 36.01
C ALA A 9 16.56 -22.38 36.01
N ILE A 10 16.24 -21.08 36.12
CA ILE A 10 15.00 -20.50 35.57
C ILE A 10 15.34 -19.14 34.95
N PHE A 11 15.61 -19.11 33.64
CA PHE A 11 15.54 -17.88 32.84
C PHE A 11 14.17 -17.89 32.15
N ALA A 12 13.21 -17.18 32.73
CA ALA A 12 11.91 -16.97 32.11
C ALA A 12 12.07 -15.90 31.01
N ALA A 13 12.33 -16.33 29.79
CA ALA A 13 12.21 -15.47 28.62
C ALA A 13 10.71 -15.28 28.32
N ALA A 14 10.13 -14.20 28.84
CA ALA A 14 8.83 -13.74 28.39
C ALA A 14 8.98 -13.24 26.96
N ALA A 15 8.69 -14.11 25.99
CA ALA A 15 8.49 -13.71 24.61
C ALA A 15 7.18 -12.92 24.55
N PHE A 16 7.26 -11.61 24.75
CA PHE A 16 6.16 -10.70 24.42
C PHE A 16 6.02 -10.73 22.90
N TRP A 17 5.11 -11.55 22.40
CA TRP A 17 4.67 -11.45 21.02
C TRP A 17 3.89 -10.13 20.90
N ASN A 18 4.56 -9.11 20.36
CA ASN A 18 3.86 -7.95 19.81
C ASN A 18 3.05 -8.47 18.62
N VAL A 19 1.78 -8.82 18.87
CA VAL A 19 0.78 -8.81 17.81
C VAL A 19 0.61 -7.35 17.45
N ASP A 20 1.39 -6.88 16.48
CA ASP A 20 1.03 -5.71 15.73
C ASP A 20 -0.31 -6.03 15.08
N ALA A 21 -1.39 -5.50 15.69
CA ALA A 21 -2.68 -5.42 15.04
C ALA A 21 -2.50 -4.47 13.85
N GLN A 22 -2.00 -5.00 12.74
CA GLN A 22 -2.08 -4.34 11.46
C GLN A 22 -3.58 -4.23 11.17
N ALA A 23 -4.16 -3.08 11.46
CA ALA A 23 -5.51 -2.76 11.02
C ALA A 23 -5.55 -3.09 9.53
N ALA A 24 -6.47 -3.97 9.12
CA ALA A 24 -6.60 -4.35 7.73
C ALA A 24 -6.74 -3.06 6.91
N GLN A 25 -5.72 -2.73 6.13
CA GLN A 25 -5.80 -1.56 5.26
C GLN A 25 -7.00 -1.77 4.36
N PRO A 26 -7.88 -0.77 4.24
CA PRO A 26 -9.03 -0.89 3.38
C PRO A 26 -8.56 -1.21 1.96
N ASP A 27 -9.19 -2.21 1.33
CA ASP A 27 -8.80 -2.65 -0.02
C ASP A 27 -9.01 -1.56 -1.10
N TYR A 28 -9.74 -0.49 -0.74
CA TYR A 28 -9.95 0.68 -1.57
C TYR A 28 -8.82 1.73 -1.52
N ALA A 29 -7.88 1.61 -0.58
CA ALA A 29 -6.78 2.57 -0.40
C ALA A 29 -5.44 1.84 -0.56
N TYR A 30 -4.64 2.26 -1.55
CA TYR A 30 -3.36 1.62 -1.83
C TYR A 30 -2.47 2.50 -2.71
N SER A 31 -1.18 2.18 -2.71
CA SER A 31 -0.23 2.66 -3.69
C SER A 31 0.15 1.55 -4.68
N THR A 32 0.37 1.90 -5.95
CA THR A 32 0.75 0.96 -7.00
C THR A 32 1.65 1.64 -8.02
N THR A 33 2.61 0.88 -8.54
CA THR A 33 3.37 1.29 -9.73
C THR A 33 2.57 0.90 -10.97
N VAL A 34 2.46 1.81 -11.93
CA VAL A 34 1.84 1.57 -13.24
C VAL A 34 2.85 1.83 -14.35
N HIS A 35 2.76 1.04 -15.40
CA HIS A 35 3.56 1.22 -16.61
C HIS A 35 2.67 1.74 -17.73
N LEU A 36 3.04 2.90 -18.26
CA LEU A 36 2.36 3.52 -19.38
C LEU A 36 2.79 2.87 -20.70
N SER A 37 1.96 3.04 -21.73
CA SER A 37 2.19 2.57 -23.09
C SER A 37 3.44 3.16 -23.76
N ASP A 38 3.91 4.32 -23.30
CA ASP A 38 5.15 4.96 -23.73
C ASP A 38 6.40 4.44 -22.99
N GLY A 39 6.23 3.48 -22.08
CA GLY A 39 7.30 2.84 -21.31
C GLY A 39 7.62 3.53 -19.98
N LYS A 40 6.96 4.64 -19.62
CA LYS A 40 7.18 5.30 -18.33
C LYS A 40 6.60 4.50 -17.17
N ALA A 41 7.33 4.49 -16.06
CA ALA A 41 6.84 3.96 -14.79
C ALA A 41 6.39 5.10 -13.89
N LEU A 42 5.17 5.02 -13.36
CA LEU A 42 4.61 6.00 -12.44
C LEU A 42 4.23 5.32 -11.13
N GLN A 43 4.48 6.01 -10.01
CA GLN A 43 3.92 5.65 -8.72
C GLN A 43 2.59 6.39 -8.54
N CYS A 44 1.51 5.63 -8.32
CA CYS A 44 0.18 6.14 -8.09
C CYS A 44 -0.28 5.80 -6.67
N ALA A 45 -0.93 6.75 -6.00
CA ALA A 45 -1.65 6.56 -4.77
C ALA A 45 -3.15 6.70 -5.05
N VAL A 46 -3.92 5.71 -4.61
CA VAL A 46 -5.37 5.61 -4.77
C VAL A 46 -5.98 5.72 -3.38
N ASN A 47 -6.80 6.75 -3.15
CA ASN A 47 -7.41 7.09 -1.86
C ASN A 47 -6.42 7.23 -0.68
N GLU A 48 -5.12 7.32 -0.97
CA GLU A 48 -4.04 7.55 -0.03
C GLU A 48 -3.28 8.82 -0.43
N PRO A 49 -2.70 9.56 0.52
CA PRO A 49 -1.75 10.60 0.18
C PRO A 49 -0.55 9.96 -0.53
N LEU A 50 -0.16 10.53 -1.68
CA LEU A 50 1.10 10.16 -2.29
C LEU A 50 2.22 10.63 -1.36
N SER A 51 2.80 9.71 -0.57
CA SER A 51 3.97 10.01 0.25
C SER A 51 5.02 10.62 -0.66
N ALA A 52 5.54 11.78 -0.28
CA ALA A 52 6.28 12.74 -1.12
C ALA A 52 7.65 12.25 -1.64
N VAL A 53 7.71 11.03 -2.19
CA VAL A 53 8.80 10.49 -2.99
C VAL A 53 8.48 10.80 -4.45
N SER A 54 8.42 12.08 -4.79
CA SER A 54 8.26 12.54 -6.18
C SER A 54 8.97 13.85 -6.37
N ASN A 55 10.30 13.78 -6.27
CA ASN A 55 11.20 14.85 -6.71
C ASN A 55 11.30 14.93 -8.24
N ALA A 56 10.62 14.04 -8.96
CA ALA A 56 10.49 14.10 -10.41
C ALA A 56 9.25 14.90 -10.78
N SER A 57 9.41 16.22 -10.90
CA SER A 57 8.47 17.16 -11.50
C SER A 57 8.33 16.96 -13.02
N THR A 58 8.25 15.71 -13.47
CA THR A 58 7.87 15.41 -14.85
C THR A 58 6.39 15.71 -14.97
N SER A 59 6.07 16.84 -15.60
CA SER A 59 4.69 17.20 -15.94
C SER A 59 4.12 16.14 -16.86
N LEU A 60 3.22 15.31 -16.32
CA LEU A 60 2.51 14.29 -17.10
C LEU A 60 1.57 14.97 -18.09
N THR A 61 1.57 14.49 -19.33
CA THR A 61 0.59 14.94 -20.31
C THR A 61 -0.81 14.52 -19.86
N ARG A 62 -1.86 15.19 -20.38
CA ARG A 62 -3.25 14.81 -20.08
C ARG A 62 -3.52 13.33 -20.42
N ARG A 63 -2.95 12.84 -21.52
CA ARG A 63 -3.08 11.45 -21.96
C ARG A 63 -2.44 10.49 -20.96
N GLU A 64 -1.20 10.76 -20.55
CA GLU A 64 -0.46 9.97 -19.57
C GLU A 64 -1.20 9.92 -18.23
N LYS A 65 -1.76 11.05 -17.78
CA LYS A 65 -2.55 11.12 -16.55
C LYS A 65 -3.79 10.23 -16.61
N THR A 66 -4.57 10.33 -17.69
CA THR A 66 -5.77 9.48 -17.86
C THR A 66 -5.41 8.00 -17.94
N GLU A 67 -4.35 7.65 -18.65
CA GLU A 67 -3.87 6.27 -18.74
C GLU A 67 -3.45 5.74 -17.36
N ALA A 68 -2.66 6.52 -16.62
CA ALA A 68 -2.23 6.19 -15.27
C ALA A 68 -3.42 5.99 -14.32
N GLU A 69 -4.41 6.88 -14.35
CA GLU A 69 -5.62 6.78 -13.51
C GLU A 69 -6.42 5.52 -13.83
N VAL A 70 -6.59 5.18 -15.11
CA VAL A 70 -7.30 3.96 -15.54
C VAL A 70 -6.57 2.71 -15.06
N LEU A 71 -5.25 2.65 -15.23
CA LEU A 71 -4.43 1.51 -14.80
C LEU A 71 -4.42 1.38 -13.27
N ALA A 72 -4.24 2.49 -12.55
CA ALA A 72 -4.18 2.50 -11.09
C ALA A 72 -5.51 2.06 -10.45
N THR A 73 -6.65 2.43 -11.03
CA THR A 73 -7.99 2.09 -10.53
C THR A 73 -8.53 0.75 -11.02
N ARG A 74 -7.76 -0.01 -11.82
CA ARG A 74 -8.21 -1.31 -12.37
C ARG A 74 -8.63 -2.29 -11.29
N ARG A 75 -7.90 -2.33 -10.16
CA ARG A 75 -8.22 -3.20 -9.02
C ARG A 75 -9.55 -2.83 -8.36
N LEU A 76 -9.82 -1.53 -8.16
CA LEU A 76 -11.08 -1.07 -7.57
C LEU A 76 -12.30 -1.50 -8.40
N ARG A 77 -12.21 -1.45 -9.74
CA ARG A 77 -13.31 -1.89 -10.62
C ARG A 77 -13.64 -3.37 -10.47
N LEU A 78 -12.66 -4.19 -10.06
CA LEU A 78 -12.87 -5.62 -9.80
C LEU A 78 -13.43 -5.85 -8.39
N ALA A 79 -13.10 -4.97 -7.44
CA ALA A 79 -13.57 -5.05 -6.06
C ALA A 79 -14.98 -4.47 -5.86
N SER A 80 -15.37 -3.47 -6.67
CA SER A 80 -16.72 -2.90 -6.63
C SER A 80 -17.72 -3.97 -7.06
N GLY A 81 -18.58 -4.40 -6.13
CA GLY A 81 -19.68 -5.31 -6.41
C GLY A 81 -20.72 -4.74 -7.37
N PRO A 82 -21.85 -5.45 -7.59
CA PRO A 82 -22.89 -5.03 -8.54
C PRO A 82 -23.56 -3.69 -8.17
N THR A 83 -23.43 -3.29 -6.90
CA THR A 83 -23.96 -2.04 -6.36
C THR A 83 -22.93 -1.39 -5.46
N SER A 84 -22.73 -0.08 -5.60
CA SER A 84 -21.96 0.74 -4.69
C SER A 84 -22.56 2.12 -4.66
N ASP A 85 -22.68 2.71 -3.47
CA ASP A 85 -23.23 4.06 -3.32
C ASP A 85 -22.35 5.10 -4.04
N TYR A 86 -22.98 6.19 -4.45
CA TYR A 86 -22.29 7.33 -5.05
C TYR A 86 -22.51 8.60 -4.24
N PRO A 87 -21.43 9.33 -3.87
CA PRO A 87 -20.02 9.00 -4.06
C PRO A 87 -19.49 8.01 -3.01
N SER A 88 -18.60 7.09 -3.40
CA SER A 88 -17.85 6.20 -2.49
C SER A 88 -16.39 6.07 -2.92
N PRO A 89 -15.48 5.58 -2.06
CA PRO A 89 -14.07 5.35 -2.43
C PRO A 89 -13.87 4.40 -3.63
N TYR A 90 -14.84 3.52 -3.92
CA TYR A 90 -14.79 2.62 -5.06
C TYR A 90 -15.34 3.25 -6.35
N THR A 91 -16.31 4.15 -6.25
CA THR A 91 -16.99 4.78 -7.41
C THR A 91 -16.44 6.16 -7.78
N ALA A 92 -15.84 6.86 -6.81
CA ALA A 92 -15.21 8.16 -6.96
C ALA A 92 -13.85 8.22 -6.23
N PRO A 93 -12.86 7.38 -6.63
CA PRO A 93 -11.56 7.37 -5.97
C PRO A 93 -10.76 8.65 -6.26
N ASN A 94 -10.04 9.12 -5.26
CA ASN A 94 -8.98 10.11 -5.47
C ASN A 94 -7.71 9.40 -5.95
N VAL A 95 -7.12 9.86 -7.05
CA VAL A 95 -5.90 9.26 -7.61
C VAL A 95 -4.87 10.35 -7.83
N THR A 96 -3.67 10.13 -7.28
CA THR A 96 -2.51 11.00 -7.50
C THR A 96 -1.38 10.14 -8.03
N CYS A 97 -0.85 10.49 -9.21
CA CYS A 97 0.26 9.78 -9.84
C CYS A 97 1.43 10.72 -10.08
N ALA A 98 2.63 10.19 -9.97
CA ALA A 98 3.88 10.88 -10.27
C ALA A 98 4.93 9.90 -10.80
N ALA A 99 6.00 10.42 -11.41
CA ALA A 99 7.05 9.58 -11.95
C ALA A 99 7.72 8.74 -10.85
N ALA A 100 7.89 7.44 -11.10
CA ALA A 100 8.68 6.58 -10.23
C ALA A 100 10.15 7.01 -10.38
N GLY A 101 10.77 7.45 -9.27
CA GLY A 101 12.16 7.91 -9.23
C GLY A 101 13.18 6.78 -9.38
#